data_AF-A0A2X2DPY9-F1
#
_entry.id   AF-A0A2X2DPY9-F1
#
_cell.length_a   1.000
_cell.length_b   1.000
_cell.length_c   1.000
_cell.angle_alpha   90.00
_cell.angle_beta   90.00
_cell.angle_gamma   90.00
#
_symmetry.space_group_name_H-M   'P 1'
#
loop_
_entity.id
_entity.type
_entity.pdbx_description
1 polymer ?
#
loop_
_entity_poly.entity_id
_entity_poly.type
_entity_poly.pdbx_seq_one_letter_code
_entity_poly.pdbx_strand_id
1 'polypeptide(L)'
;MSSNRSFHEKGRIFVSFENGKDIAVADGPYGEEGFIVQDFHPLPKFGDSYTLIGSWLVNDQSAGICIREDKELITQDLSRFYPHIILD
;
A
#
# COMPACT_ATOMS: atom_id res chain seq x y z
N MET A 1 -10.80 21.59 6.43
CA MET A 1 -10.06 20.70 5.51
C MET A 1 -9.65 19.50 6.32
N SER A 2 -10.25 18.36 6.05
CA SER A 2 -10.08 17.15 6.82
C SER A 2 -9.12 16.21 6.09
N SER A 3 -8.15 15.67 6.83
CA SER A 3 -7.03 14.88 6.28
C SER A 3 -7.22 13.43 6.71
N ASN A 4 -7.24 12.54 5.71
CA ASN A 4 -7.26 11.09 5.91
C ASN A 4 -5.84 10.63 6.25
N ARG A 5 -5.64 9.70 7.18
CA ARG A 5 -4.29 9.29 7.61
C ARG A 5 -4.12 7.79 7.64
N SER A 6 -2.98 7.32 7.16
CA SER A 6 -2.52 5.94 7.36
C SER A 6 -1.51 5.89 8.51
N PHE A 7 -1.61 4.84 9.31
CA PHE A 7 -0.73 4.56 10.44
C PHE A 7 -0.09 3.18 10.22
N HIS A 8 1.09 2.98 10.79
CA HIS A 8 1.65 1.65 10.92
C HIS A 8 1.70 1.38 12.42
N GLU A 9 0.99 0.38 12.97
CA GLU A 9 1.06 0.01 14.40
C GLU A 9 1.35 -1.49 14.54
N LYS A 10 2.22 -1.92 15.46
CA LYS A 10 2.52 -3.36 15.68
C LYS A 10 2.90 -4.13 14.39
N GLY A 11 3.59 -3.46 13.46
CA GLY A 11 3.97 -4.06 12.17
C GLY A 11 2.78 -4.29 11.24
N ARG A 12 1.64 -3.79 11.67
CA ARG A 12 0.40 -3.75 10.94
C ARG A 12 0.29 -2.43 10.23
N ILE A 13 -0.35 -2.44 9.07
CA ILE A 13 -0.74 -1.22 8.38
C ILE A 13 -2.19 -0.95 8.76
N PHE A 14 -2.46 0.26 9.22
CA PHE A 14 -3.79 0.77 9.50
C PHE A 14 -4.11 1.89 8.53
N VAL A 15 -5.32 1.84 7.98
CA VAL A 15 -5.89 2.97 7.26
C VAL A 15 -7.08 3.46 8.07
N SER A 16 -6.96 4.67 8.61
CA SER A 16 -8.02 5.27 9.43
C SER A 16 -8.57 6.52 8.75
N PHE A 17 -9.88 6.67 8.79
CA PHE A 17 -10.57 7.87 8.31
C PHE A 17 -11.06 8.66 9.52
N GLU A 18 -11.43 9.92 9.28
CA GLU A 18 -11.93 10.86 10.29
C GLU A 18 -12.79 10.21 11.38
N ASN A 19 -12.61 10.69 12.63
CA ASN A 19 -13.12 10.12 13.89
C ASN A 19 -12.38 8.88 14.42
N GLY A 20 -11.17 8.60 13.92
CA GLY A 20 -10.32 7.53 14.45
C GLY A 20 -10.85 6.14 14.19
N LYS A 21 -11.66 5.98 13.13
CA LYS A 21 -12.19 4.68 12.75
C LYS A 21 -11.26 4.03 11.74
N ASP A 22 -10.74 2.88 12.11
CA ASP A 22 -9.97 2.02 11.22
C ASP A 22 -10.90 1.40 10.18
N ILE A 23 -10.55 1.53 8.90
CA ILE A 23 -11.30 0.92 7.80
C ILE A 23 -10.53 -0.21 7.12
N ALA A 24 -9.22 -0.31 7.36
CA ALA A 24 -8.40 -1.45 6.96
C ALA A 24 -7.29 -1.67 7.97
N VAL A 25 -7.00 -2.94 8.26
CA VAL A 25 -5.91 -3.38 9.11
C VAL A 25 -5.28 -4.60 8.46
N ALA A 26 -3.96 -4.62 8.31
CA ALA A 26 -3.21 -5.78 7.85
C ALA A 26 -2.12 -6.10 8.85
N ASP A 27 -2.03 -7.34 9.34
CA ASP A 27 -1.09 -7.72 10.39
C ASP A 27 0.36 -7.88 9.90
N GLY A 28 1.35 -7.70 10.78
CA GLY A 28 2.76 -7.99 10.48
C GLY A 28 3.63 -8.10 11.75
N PRO A 29 4.93 -8.44 11.61
CA PRO A 29 5.79 -8.84 12.74
C PRO A 29 6.51 -7.70 13.47
N TYR A 30 6.39 -6.45 12.99
CA TYR A 30 7.15 -5.28 13.46
C TYR A 30 6.41 -4.46 14.55
N GLY A 31 6.87 -3.26 14.90
CA GLY A 31 6.09 -2.23 15.61
C GLY A 31 6.42 -1.97 17.08
N GLU A 32 7.42 -2.63 17.64
CA GLU A 32 7.99 -2.24 18.96
C GLU A 32 8.80 -0.93 18.85
N GLU A 33 9.26 -0.60 17.65
CA GLU A 33 10.05 0.59 17.32
C GLU A 33 9.24 1.89 17.18
N GLY A 34 7.91 1.83 17.34
CA GLY A 34 7.00 2.97 17.16
C GLY A 34 6.50 3.13 15.73
N PHE A 35 5.85 4.27 15.45
CA PHE A 35 4.93 4.43 14.32
C PHE A 35 5.16 5.73 13.54
N ILE A 36 4.90 5.68 12.24
CA ILE A 36 4.82 6.86 11.39
C ILE A 36 3.37 7.11 10.96
N VAL A 37 3.06 8.39 10.76
CA VAL A 37 1.76 8.82 10.24
C VAL A 37 1.98 9.45 8.88
N GLN A 38 1.23 9.00 7.89
CA GLN A 38 1.25 9.56 6.54
C GLN A 38 -0.17 9.98 6.14
N ASP A 39 -0.28 11.00 5.28
CA ASP A 39 -1.56 11.33 4.66
C ASP A 39 -1.98 10.17 3.72
N PHE A 40 -3.24 9.77 3.81
CA PHE A 40 -3.75 8.62 3.08
C PHE A 40 -3.99 8.99 1.61
N HIS A 41 -3.35 8.24 0.72
CA HIS A 41 -3.56 8.32 -0.72
C HIS A 41 -4.08 6.96 -1.23
N PRO A 42 -5.35 6.85 -1.65
CA PRO A 42 -5.92 5.58 -2.06
C PRO A 42 -5.23 5.06 -3.33
N LEU A 43 -4.99 3.75 -3.38
CA LEU A 43 -4.58 3.09 -4.61
C LEU A 43 -5.70 3.19 -5.65
N PRO A 44 -5.38 3.35 -6.95
CA PRO A 44 -6.38 3.26 -8.00
C PRO A 44 -7.06 1.88 -7.97
N LYS A 45 -8.38 1.87 -8.15
CA LYS A 45 -9.18 0.65 -8.14
C LYS A 45 -9.62 0.29 -9.56
N PHE A 46 -9.23 -0.88 -10.04
CA PHE A 46 -9.66 -1.45 -11.31
C PHE A 46 -10.54 -2.67 -11.03
N GLY A 47 -11.82 -2.58 -11.40
CA GLY A 47 -12.80 -3.59 -11.00
C GLY A 47 -12.86 -3.72 -9.47
N ASP A 48 -12.54 -4.91 -8.97
CA ASP A 48 -12.53 -5.22 -7.52
C ASP A 48 -11.14 -5.19 -6.90
N SER A 49 -10.13 -4.66 -7.59
CA SER A 49 -8.74 -4.71 -7.16
C SER A 49 -8.09 -3.34 -7.04
N TYR A 50 -7.38 -3.14 -5.95
CA TYR A 50 -6.51 -1.99 -5.69
C TYR A 50 -5.13 -2.28 -6.27
N THR A 51 -4.66 -1.38 -7.13
CA THR A 51 -3.49 -1.62 -7.98
C THR A 51 -2.32 -0.77 -7.52
N LEU A 52 -1.19 -1.43 -7.27
CA LEU A 52 0.07 -0.83 -6.84
C LEU A 52 1.14 -1.04 -7.91
N ILE A 53 1.95 -0.01 -8.14
CA ILE A 53 3.16 -0.10 -8.96
C ILE A 53 4.36 -0.23 -8.03
N GLY A 54 5.13 -1.30 -8.18
CA GLY A 54 6.47 -1.41 -7.61
C GLY A 54 7.50 -0.96 -8.64
N SER A 55 8.51 -0.19 -8.22
CA SER A 55 9.65 0.18 -9.07
C SER A 55 10.94 -0.22 -8.40
N TRP A 56 11.86 -0.79 -9.18
CA TRP A 56 13.13 -1.30 -8.69
C TRP A 56 14.27 -0.43 -9.19
N LEU A 57 15.20 -0.14 -8.27
CA LEU A 57 16.48 0.45 -8.58
C LEU A 57 17.57 -0.62 -8.42
N VAL A 58 18.54 -0.65 -9.33
CA VAL A 58 19.82 -1.35 -9.13
C VAL A 58 20.87 -0.27 -8.94
N ASN A 59 21.42 -0.19 -7.73
CA ASN A 59 22.10 1.00 -7.23
C ASN A 59 21.18 2.23 -7.31
N ASP A 60 21.57 3.24 -8.08
CA ASP A 60 20.87 4.50 -8.31
C ASP A 60 20.12 4.53 -9.66
N GLN A 61 20.12 3.42 -10.40
CA GLN A 61 19.55 3.35 -11.75
C GLN A 61 18.24 2.56 -11.75
N SER A 62 17.23 3.06 -12.47
CA SER A 62 15.96 2.35 -12.66
C SER A 62 16.16 1.07 -13.44
N ALA A 63 15.66 -0.04 -12.91
CA ALA A 63 15.88 -1.39 -13.44
C ALA A 63 14.59 -2.14 -13.83
N GLY A 64 13.42 -1.62 -13.47
CA GLY A 64 12.15 -2.19 -13.88
C GLY A 64 10.98 -1.79 -12.99
N ILE A 65 9.80 -2.25 -13.37
CA ILE A 65 8.57 -2.09 -12.61
C ILE A 65 7.83 -3.42 -12.48
N CYS A 66 6.89 -3.49 -11.54
CA CYS A 66 5.88 -4.54 -11.46
C CYS A 66 4.52 -3.94 -11.11
N ILE A 67 3.46 -4.68 -11.44
CA ILE A 67 2.10 -4.36 -11.01
C ILE A 67 1.65 -5.42 -10.01
N ARG A 68 1.15 -4.98 -8.86
CA ARG A 68 0.53 -5.84 -7.85
C ARG A 68 -0.92 -5.43 -7.63
N GLU A 69 -1.78 -6.42 -7.44
CA GLU A 69 -3.19 -6.18 -7.13
C GLU A 69 -3.65 -6.98 -5.93
N ASP A 70 -4.42 -6.32 -5.07
CA ASP A 70 -5.12 -6.92 -3.95
C ASP A 70 -6.61 -6.52 -3.96
N LYS A 71 -7.47 -7.32 -3.34
CA LYS A 71 -8.87 -6.93 -3.09
C LYS A 71 -8.99 -5.99 -1.89
N GLU A 72 -8.01 -6.05 -0.99
CA GLU A 72 -7.93 -5.23 0.21
C GLU A 72 -7.20 -3.91 -0.07
N LEU A 73 -7.50 -2.89 0.75
CA LEU A 73 -6.89 -1.55 0.65
C LEU A 73 -5.37 -1.55 0.88
N ILE A 74 -4.86 -2.57 1.59
CA ILE A 74 -3.44 -2.74 1.90
C ILE A 74 -2.91 -3.91 1.09
N THR A 75 -1.87 -3.67 0.30
CA THR A 75 -1.15 -4.74 -0.42
C THR A 75 -0.41 -5.63 0.57
N GLN A 76 -0.57 -6.95 0.43
CA GLN A 76 -0.05 -7.99 1.33
C GLN A 76 0.92 -8.93 0.59
N ASP A 77 1.48 -9.93 1.29
CA ASP A 77 2.45 -10.86 0.69
C ASP A 77 1.84 -11.72 -0.42
N LEU A 78 0.57 -12.11 -0.27
CA LEU A 78 -0.15 -12.93 -1.25
C LEU A 78 -0.82 -12.09 -2.36
N SER A 79 -0.64 -10.76 -2.38
CA SER A 79 -1.15 -9.95 -3.49
C SER A 79 -0.54 -10.41 -4.80
N ARG A 80 -1.38 -10.49 -5.82
CA ARG A 80 -1.07 -11.11 -7.11
C ARG A 80 -0.13 -10.22 -7.90
N PHE A 81 0.81 -10.83 -8.61
CA PHE A 81 1.60 -10.16 -9.65
C PHE A 81 0.83 -10.19 -10.96
N TYR A 82 0.67 -9.01 -11.57
CA TYR A 82 0.00 -8.87 -12.85
C TYR A 82 1.03 -8.70 -13.97
N PRO A 83 0.88 -9.46 -15.08
CA PRO A 83 1.66 -9.22 -16.29
C PRO A 83 1.40 -7.81 -16.79
N HIS A 84 2.45 -7.13 -17.24
CA HIS A 84 2.33 -5.81 -17.84
C HIS A 84 3.26 -5.70 -19.05
N ILE A 85 2.90 -4.79 -19.95
CA ILE A 85 3.71 -4.39 -21.10
C ILE A 85 3.71 -2.86 -21.15
N ILE A 86 4.78 -2.29 -21.68
CA ILE A 86 4.86 -0.86 -22.02
C ILE A 86 4.62 -0.77 -23.52
N LEU A 87 3.70 0.10 -23.93
CA LEU A 87 3.36 0.36 -25.32
C LEU A 87 3.82 1.76 -25.72
N ASP A 88 4.17 1.93 -26.99
CA ASP A 88 4.58 3.20 -27.60
C ASP A 88 3.38 4.03 -28.12
#